data_AF-A0A960XU29-F1
#
_entry.id   AF-A0A960XU29-F1
#
_cell.length_a   1.000
_cell.length_b   1.000
_cell.length_c   1.000
_cell.angle_alpha   90.00
_cell.angle_beta   90.00
_cell.angle_gamma   90.00
#
_symmetry.space_group_name_H-M   'P 1'
#
loop_
_entity.id
_entity.type
_entity.pdbx_description
1 polymer ?
#
loop_
_entity_poly.entity_id
_entity_poly.type
_entity_poly.pdbx_seq_one_letter_code
_entity_poly.pdbx_strand_id
1 'polypeptide(L)'
;APPADERQGVAPASGKRSKPGPEVIEQSKQIVISRIKSMVQSKSRIDVDLLAHAYRVEWTPAFKNPVAIERIVRGADEIAEKFASNTKYDGGWLGAAALGGAIDLTWPDIEKHLDEPFGAKFPGKYRREVWTKALRQSVDFWRQNRRFYTNQAMLVDMGIYRSNRGLIRIDPSQALPEEKALRYVHEAVGIEPWMDSDIVDAEGERPSRIFGDDYRLVTRKGLSRELGWVGSYGETILTITRELYDATGDELVRQQLGKLQRARLNFRYPSIDDQGHYGLRLSAEIDNRHSHFPQHGMAYAAPESIREHWGLETTAVLPDDPVVLGASQRFISDGHYFDHIASRLKDPQTLAMMRNIEDYEKVKSLPKVDYTFPMEDNQADFVFADEEDAVVALKHGDTRLFINFYFRAENAVNRVAKILELTPVTSRIVTAMSHTEVIESGETYTRPDDIDWIRGDARHRTPPGPKIHQAWAGEQLPIASRPVGASQPKYGDWGPFVGKAAFYWIQYGDYLIGLNTTEQNTYDLPVSSGAVPFIDLVSGRTLTADNGVIKVAPLSTVILHPVHSK
;
A
#
# COMPACT_ATOMS: atom_id res chain seq x y z
N ALA A 1 6.23 -28.58 -19.12
CA ALA A 1 4.93 -29.25 -18.77
C ALA A 1 5.09 -30.19 -17.57
N PRO A 2 4.06 -30.34 -16.70
CA PRO A 2 4.08 -31.34 -15.63
C PRO A 2 4.25 -32.77 -16.17
N PRO A 3 4.79 -33.72 -15.38
CA PRO A 3 4.83 -35.13 -15.74
C PRO A 3 3.44 -35.60 -16.20
N ALA A 4 3.38 -36.39 -17.27
CA ALA A 4 2.11 -36.84 -17.85
C ALA A 4 1.27 -37.68 -16.86
N ASP A 5 1.90 -38.24 -15.83
CA ASP A 5 1.29 -39.02 -14.76
C ASP A 5 0.96 -38.20 -13.50
N GLU A 6 1.29 -36.91 -13.46
CA GLU A 6 0.90 -36.03 -12.35
C GLU A 6 -0.62 -35.85 -12.36
N ARG A 7 -1.29 -36.32 -11.30
CA ARG A 7 -2.75 -36.20 -11.15
C ARG A 7 -3.17 -34.74 -11.23
N GLN A 8 -4.00 -34.43 -12.22
CA GLN A 8 -4.59 -33.10 -12.41
C GLN A 8 -5.97 -33.02 -11.73
N GLY A 9 -6.30 -31.83 -11.23
CA GLY A 9 -7.65 -31.53 -10.76
C GLY A 9 -8.63 -31.29 -11.91
N VAL A 10 -9.89 -31.00 -11.57
CA VAL A 10 -10.89 -30.46 -12.49
C VAL A 10 -11.21 -29.04 -12.03
N ALA A 11 -11.24 -28.09 -12.95
CA ALA A 11 -11.68 -26.73 -12.66
C ALA A 11 -13.09 -26.77 -12.02
N PRO A 12 -13.29 -26.16 -10.84
CA PRO A 12 -14.60 -26.16 -10.22
C PRO A 12 -15.61 -25.39 -11.08
N ALA A 13 -16.82 -25.91 -11.19
CA ALA A 13 -17.93 -25.14 -11.78
C ALA A 13 -18.18 -23.91 -10.89
N SER A 14 -18.39 -22.76 -11.53
CA SER A 14 -18.63 -21.51 -10.81
C SER A 14 -19.89 -20.80 -11.31
N GLY A 15 -20.58 -20.13 -10.38
CA GLY A 15 -21.70 -19.24 -10.66
C GLY A 15 -21.35 -17.79 -10.32
N LYS A 16 -22.19 -16.83 -10.73
CA LYS A 16 -22.08 -15.45 -10.22
C LYS A 16 -22.81 -15.31 -8.89
N ARG A 17 -22.29 -14.46 -8.00
CA ARG A 17 -22.99 -14.09 -6.76
C ARG A 17 -24.19 -13.20 -7.11
N SER A 18 -25.36 -13.54 -6.57
CA SER A 18 -26.62 -12.82 -6.84
C SER A 18 -27.22 -12.12 -5.61
N LYS A 19 -26.73 -12.46 -4.42
CA LYS A 19 -27.10 -11.86 -3.14
C LYS A 19 -25.88 -11.77 -2.22
N PRO A 20 -25.83 -10.79 -1.31
CA PRO A 20 -26.79 -9.69 -1.15
C PRO A 20 -26.72 -8.65 -2.28
N GLY A 21 -27.71 -7.76 -2.36
CA GLY A 21 -27.83 -6.73 -3.39
C GLY A 21 -27.72 -5.29 -2.85
N PRO A 22 -28.10 -4.26 -3.64
CA PRO A 22 -27.95 -2.85 -3.27
C PRO A 22 -28.71 -2.42 -2.01
N GLU A 23 -29.67 -3.21 -1.52
CA GLU A 23 -30.38 -2.96 -0.26
C GLU A 23 -29.45 -2.81 0.96
N VAL A 24 -28.25 -3.39 0.92
CA VAL A 24 -27.27 -3.30 2.01
C VAL A 24 -26.68 -1.90 2.19
N ILE A 25 -26.68 -1.07 1.13
CA ILE A 25 -26.22 0.31 1.20
C ILE A 25 -27.15 1.14 2.06
N GLU A 26 -28.46 0.96 1.91
CA GLU A 26 -29.45 1.64 2.76
C GLU A 26 -29.36 1.15 4.21
N GLN A 27 -29.14 -0.15 4.44
CA GLN A 27 -28.90 -0.67 5.80
C GLN A 27 -27.66 -0.01 6.44
N SER A 28 -26.56 0.10 5.69
CA SER A 28 -25.34 0.80 6.13
C SER A 28 -25.62 2.26 6.47
N LYS A 29 -26.39 2.96 5.61
CA LYS A 29 -26.80 4.36 5.84
C LYS A 29 -27.58 4.54 7.13
N GLN A 30 -28.56 3.68 7.41
CA GLN A 30 -29.33 3.75 8.65
C GLN A 30 -28.46 3.50 9.90
N ILE A 31 -27.47 2.60 9.81
CA ILE A 31 -26.50 2.37 10.88
C ILE A 31 -25.65 3.62 11.14
N VAL A 32 -25.15 4.26 10.08
CA VAL A 32 -24.37 5.51 10.18
C VAL A 32 -25.20 6.61 10.83
N ILE A 33 -26.44 6.83 10.36
CA ILE A 33 -27.38 7.80 10.94
C ILE A 33 -27.57 7.54 12.44
N SER A 34 -27.83 6.28 12.83
CA SER A 34 -28.03 5.91 14.23
C SER A 34 -26.81 6.21 15.09
N ARG A 35 -25.60 5.88 14.61
CA ARG A 35 -24.35 6.10 15.35
C ARG A 35 -24.03 7.59 15.51
N ILE A 36 -24.17 8.36 14.43
CA ILE A 36 -23.96 9.83 14.47
C ILE A 36 -24.98 10.50 15.38
N LYS A 37 -26.26 10.12 15.29
CA LYS A 37 -27.31 10.61 16.20
C LYS A 37 -26.94 10.35 17.66
N SER A 38 -26.46 9.14 17.98
CA SER A 38 -26.00 8.82 19.33
C SER A 38 -24.82 9.68 19.79
N MET A 39 -23.85 9.98 18.92
CA MET A 39 -22.69 10.82 19.27
C MET A 39 -23.07 12.29 19.51
N VAL A 40 -24.06 12.80 18.76
CA VAL A 40 -24.60 14.15 18.94
C VAL A 40 -25.45 14.24 20.22
N GLN A 41 -26.25 13.21 20.53
CA GLN A 41 -27.24 13.26 21.62
C GLN A 41 -26.71 12.77 22.98
N SER A 42 -25.69 11.91 23.02
CA SER A 42 -25.23 11.28 24.26
C SER A 42 -23.91 11.86 24.78
N LYS A 43 -23.58 11.57 26.04
CA LYS A 43 -22.27 11.84 26.64
C LYS A 43 -21.19 10.81 26.22
N SER A 44 -21.41 10.01 25.18
CA SER A 44 -20.47 8.99 24.73
C SER A 44 -19.11 9.59 24.32
N ARG A 45 -18.12 8.70 24.15
CA ARG A 45 -16.82 9.05 23.53
C ARG A 45 -17.05 9.81 22.22
N ILE A 46 -16.27 10.88 22.02
CA ILE A 46 -16.31 11.74 20.85
C ILE A 46 -15.29 11.20 19.84
N ASP A 47 -15.75 10.89 18.63
CA ASP A 47 -14.89 10.70 17.47
C ASP A 47 -14.88 12.02 16.68
N VAL A 48 -13.83 12.81 16.91
CA VAL A 48 -13.71 14.19 16.39
C VAL A 48 -13.64 14.20 14.87
N ASP A 49 -12.88 13.29 14.28
CA ASP A 49 -12.67 13.21 12.84
C ASP A 49 -13.98 12.82 12.13
N LEU A 50 -14.66 11.80 12.64
CA LEU A 50 -15.97 11.38 12.13
C LEU A 50 -17.02 12.49 12.23
N LEU A 51 -17.17 13.15 13.38
CA LEU A 51 -18.16 14.21 13.53
C LEU A 51 -17.86 15.42 12.64
N ALA A 52 -16.59 15.79 12.47
CA ALA A 52 -16.20 16.88 11.59
C ALA A 52 -16.52 16.59 10.11
N HIS A 53 -16.27 15.36 9.65
CA HIS A 53 -16.71 14.94 8.31
C HIS A 53 -18.24 14.91 8.20
N ALA A 54 -18.94 14.32 9.16
CA ALA A 54 -20.41 14.25 9.16
C ALA A 54 -21.06 15.64 9.15
N TYR A 55 -20.45 16.64 9.79
CA TYR A 55 -20.92 18.02 9.81
C TYR A 55 -21.11 18.64 8.40
N ARG A 56 -20.43 18.08 7.39
CA ARG A 56 -20.49 18.52 5.98
C ARG A 56 -21.41 17.67 5.10
N VAL A 57 -21.97 16.58 5.62
CA VAL A 57 -22.73 15.60 4.84
C VAL A 57 -24.23 15.73 5.11
N GLU A 58 -24.99 16.20 4.12
CA GLU A 58 -26.39 16.65 4.24
C GLU A 58 -27.34 15.64 4.90
N TRP A 59 -27.18 14.36 4.59
CA TRP A 59 -28.09 13.32 5.08
C TRP A 59 -27.77 12.85 6.52
N THR A 60 -26.70 13.35 7.14
CA THR A 60 -26.33 12.95 8.50
C THR A 60 -26.99 13.84 9.57
N PRO A 61 -27.25 13.31 10.78
CA PRO A 61 -27.75 14.11 11.90
C PRO A 61 -26.82 15.22 12.41
N ALA A 62 -25.55 15.20 12.00
CA ALA A 62 -24.56 16.21 12.37
C ALA A 62 -24.52 17.39 11.39
N PHE A 63 -25.13 17.27 10.20
CA PHE A 63 -25.05 18.29 9.16
C PHE A 63 -25.46 19.66 9.68
N LYS A 64 -24.50 20.59 9.70
CA LYS A 64 -24.69 21.97 10.19
C LYS A 64 -25.38 22.09 11.55
N ASN A 65 -25.30 21.06 12.40
CA ASN A 65 -25.93 21.01 13.71
C ASN A 65 -25.03 21.70 14.76
N PRO A 66 -25.48 22.78 15.43
CA PRO A 66 -24.70 23.45 16.47
C PRO A 66 -24.24 22.54 17.60
N VAL A 67 -25.04 21.54 17.99
CA VAL A 67 -24.66 20.54 19.01
C VAL A 67 -23.47 19.70 18.53
N ALA A 68 -23.36 19.42 17.23
CA ALA A 68 -22.19 18.73 16.69
C ALA A 68 -20.92 19.58 16.84
N ILE A 69 -21.00 20.90 16.62
CA ILE A 69 -19.86 21.82 16.85
C ILE A 69 -19.44 21.81 18.32
N GLU A 70 -20.37 21.92 19.27
CA GLU A 70 -20.05 21.85 20.70
C GLU A 70 -19.33 20.55 21.08
N ARG A 71 -19.77 19.43 20.49
CA ARG A 71 -19.15 18.11 20.69
C ARG A 71 -17.76 18.03 20.07
N ILE A 72 -17.57 18.58 18.87
CA ILE A 72 -16.27 18.66 18.20
C ILE A 72 -15.30 19.51 19.02
N VAL A 73 -15.73 20.69 19.48
CA VAL A 73 -14.92 21.58 20.34
C VAL A 73 -14.46 20.86 21.60
N ARG A 74 -15.36 20.15 22.28
CA ARG A 74 -14.99 19.37 23.47
C ARG A 74 -13.97 18.27 23.16
N GLY A 75 -14.15 17.52 22.07
CA GLY A 75 -13.18 16.48 21.70
C GLY A 75 -11.83 17.06 21.25
N ALA A 76 -11.85 18.21 20.60
CA ALA A 76 -10.67 18.98 20.25
C ALA A 76 -9.92 19.48 21.49
N ASP A 77 -10.63 19.96 22.52
CA ASP A 77 -10.05 20.29 23.83
C ASP A 77 -9.41 19.07 24.49
N GLU A 78 -10.06 17.89 24.43
CA GLU A 78 -9.50 16.64 24.97
C GLU A 78 -8.22 16.19 24.24
N ILE A 79 -8.10 16.45 22.94
CA ILE A 79 -6.86 16.21 22.18
C ILE A 79 -5.79 17.21 22.60
N ALA A 80 -6.09 18.50 22.58
CA ALA A 80 -5.14 19.56 22.89
C ALA A 80 -4.63 19.49 24.34
N GLU A 81 -5.48 19.09 25.29
CA GLU A 81 -5.10 18.87 26.68
C GLU A 81 -3.99 17.82 26.83
N LYS A 82 -4.00 16.74 26.03
CA LYS A 82 -2.96 15.70 26.10
C LYS A 82 -1.58 16.25 25.69
N PHE A 83 -1.54 17.05 24.63
CA PHE A 83 -0.32 17.74 24.19
C PHE A 83 0.13 18.78 25.23
N ALA A 84 -0.81 19.58 25.75
CA ALA A 84 -0.51 20.61 26.73
C ALA A 84 0.00 20.04 28.07
N SER A 85 -0.47 18.85 28.46
CA SER A 85 -0.08 18.17 29.70
C SER A 85 1.26 17.44 29.61
N ASN A 86 1.77 17.18 28.41
CA ASN A 86 3.02 16.44 28.21
C ASN A 86 3.74 16.92 26.93
N THR A 87 4.85 17.63 27.11
CA THR A 87 5.69 18.11 25.99
C THR A 87 6.37 16.99 25.19
N LYS A 88 6.39 15.76 25.71
CA LYS A 88 6.88 14.57 25.00
C LYS A 88 5.75 13.78 24.32
N TYR A 89 4.49 14.19 24.46
CA TYR A 89 3.38 13.53 23.77
C TYR A 89 3.42 13.89 22.27
N ASP A 90 3.48 12.88 21.43
CA ASP A 90 3.57 13.00 19.97
C ASP A 90 2.23 12.77 19.26
N GLY A 91 1.19 12.37 19.99
CA GLY A 91 -0.11 12.02 19.44
C GLY A 91 -0.17 10.68 18.70
N GLY A 92 0.90 9.89 18.71
CA GLY A 92 1.06 8.70 17.89
C GLY A 92 1.11 9.04 16.39
N TRP A 93 0.95 8.03 15.55
CA TRP A 93 1.18 8.06 14.10
C TRP A 93 0.53 9.21 13.32
N LEU A 94 -0.59 9.75 13.80
CA LEU A 94 -1.32 10.85 13.15
C LEU A 94 -1.19 12.18 13.90
N GLY A 95 -0.45 12.20 15.01
CA GLY A 95 -0.26 13.39 15.83
C GLY A 95 -1.59 14.09 16.21
N ALA A 96 -1.65 15.39 15.96
CA ALA A 96 -2.82 16.23 16.17
C ALA A 96 -3.73 16.34 14.92
N ALA A 97 -3.63 15.43 13.94
CA ALA A 97 -4.38 15.52 12.68
C ALA A 97 -5.89 15.60 12.86
N ALA A 98 -6.46 14.87 13.82
CA ALA A 98 -7.90 14.93 14.10
C ALA A 98 -8.34 16.33 14.58
N LEU A 99 -7.49 17.03 15.35
CA LEU A 99 -7.72 18.42 15.75
C LEU A 99 -7.63 19.35 14.53
N GLY A 100 -6.54 19.25 13.76
CA GLY A 100 -6.33 20.13 12.61
C GLY A 100 -7.37 19.94 11.50
N GLY A 101 -7.73 18.69 11.20
CA GLY A 101 -8.78 18.34 10.25
C GLY A 101 -10.16 18.81 10.71
N ALA A 102 -10.49 18.67 12.00
CA ALA A 102 -11.77 19.17 12.51
C ALA A 102 -11.90 20.68 12.39
N ILE A 103 -10.83 21.42 12.68
CA ILE A 103 -10.79 22.88 12.48
C ILE A 103 -11.05 23.23 11.02
N ASP A 104 -10.33 22.62 10.07
CA ASP A 104 -10.46 22.97 8.65
C ASP A 104 -11.84 22.57 8.08
N LEU A 105 -12.37 21.40 8.45
CA LEU A 105 -13.64 20.89 7.94
C LEU A 105 -14.88 21.61 8.50
N THR A 106 -14.77 22.21 9.68
CA THR A 106 -15.92 22.87 10.35
C THR A 106 -15.82 24.39 10.42
N TRP A 107 -14.87 24.96 9.69
CA TRP A 107 -14.79 26.41 9.48
C TRP A 107 -16.00 26.95 8.71
N PRO A 108 -16.53 28.16 9.01
CA PRO A 108 -16.12 29.09 10.08
C PRO A 108 -16.82 28.83 11.42
N ASP A 109 -17.64 27.80 11.57
CA ASP A 109 -18.48 27.64 12.76
C ASP A 109 -17.65 27.34 14.02
N ILE A 110 -16.58 26.57 13.89
CA ILE A 110 -15.65 26.31 15.01
C ILE A 110 -14.84 27.53 15.43
N GLU A 111 -14.65 28.52 14.54
CA GLU A 111 -13.89 29.75 14.81
C GLU A 111 -14.44 30.52 16.00
N LYS A 112 -15.77 30.53 16.14
CA LYS A 112 -16.52 31.26 17.18
C LYS A 112 -16.13 30.85 18.61
N HIS A 113 -15.52 29.68 18.76
CA HIS A 113 -15.11 29.12 20.04
C HIS A 113 -13.63 29.35 20.37
N LEU A 114 -12.81 29.87 19.44
CA LEU A 114 -11.36 29.93 19.64
C LEU A 114 -10.93 30.86 20.78
N ASP A 115 -11.70 31.93 21.03
CA ASP A 115 -11.36 32.95 22.03
C ASP A 115 -12.11 32.75 23.36
N GLU A 116 -12.61 31.54 23.61
CA GLU A 116 -13.13 31.13 24.91
C GLU A 116 -12.00 30.61 25.82
N PRO A 117 -12.13 30.72 27.16
CA PRO A 117 -11.18 30.14 28.10
C PRO A 117 -11.03 28.63 27.90
N PHE A 118 -9.79 28.15 27.84
CA PHE A 118 -9.47 26.74 27.88
C PHE A 118 -9.68 26.21 29.29
N GLY A 119 -10.22 24.99 29.42
CA GLY A 119 -10.78 24.44 30.66
C GLY A 119 -9.90 24.61 31.91
N ALA A 120 -10.50 24.44 33.09
CA ALA A 120 -9.94 24.83 34.41
C ALA A 120 -8.52 24.34 34.74
N LYS A 121 -8.00 23.32 34.04
CA LYS A 121 -6.62 22.82 34.19
C LYS A 121 -5.55 23.78 33.66
N PHE A 122 -5.89 24.72 32.78
CA PHE A 122 -4.97 25.71 32.22
C PHE A 122 -5.53 27.13 32.41
N PRO A 123 -5.59 27.62 33.66
CA PRO A 123 -6.21 28.90 33.97
C PRO A 123 -5.51 30.06 33.24
N GLY A 124 -6.31 30.99 32.71
CA GLY A 124 -5.81 32.17 31.99
C GLY A 124 -5.34 31.90 30.56
N LYS A 125 -5.58 30.70 30.02
CA LYS A 125 -5.31 30.36 28.61
C LYS A 125 -6.59 30.33 27.80
N TYR A 126 -6.53 30.84 26.57
CA TYR A 126 -7.61 30.71 25.59
C TYR A 126 -7.43 29.45 24.74
N ARG A 127 -8.53 28.93 24.20
CA ARG A 127 -8.54 27.74 23.36
C ARG A 127 -7.59 27.88 22.16
N ARG A 128 -7.59 29.04 21.50
CA ARG A 128 -6.68 29.38 20.40
C ARG A 128 -5.22 29.09 20.78
N GLU A 129 -4.77 29.58 21.93
CA GLU A 129 -3.39 29.39 22.39
C GLU A 129 -3.04 27.91 22.58
N VAL A 130 -3.93 27.15 23.23
CA VAL A 130 -3.66 25.74 23.57
C VAL A 130 -3.72 24.85 22.32
N TRP A 131 -4.68 25.09 21.43
CA TRP A 131 -4.81 24.36 20.17
C TRP A 131 -3.65 24.66 19.22
N THR A 132 -3.24 25.92 19.07
CA THR A 132 -2.05 26.31 18.29
C THR A 132 -0.81 25.58 18.79
N LYS A 133 -0.59 25.55 20.12
CA LYS A 133 0.55 24.83 20.70
C LYS A 133 0.50 23.33 20.40
N ALA A 134 -0.65 22.69 20.53
CA ALA A 134 -0.81 21.26 20.27
C ALA A 134 -0.51 20.90 18.80
N LEU A 135 -1.06 21.66 17.85
CA LEU A 135 -0.82 21.46 16.43
C LEU A 135 0.66 21.70 16.08
N ARG A 136 1.25 22.78 16.61
CA ARG A 136 2.66 23.09 16.36
C ARG A 136 3.60 22.03 16.91
N GLN A 137 3.36 21.57 18.15
CA GLN A 137 4.13 20.47 18.75
C GLN A 137 4.05 19.19 17.90
N SER A 138 2.87 18.86 17.39
CA SER A 138 2.68 17.71 16.49
C SER A 138 3.48 17.85 15.19
N VAL A 139 3.37 19.00 14.51
CA VAL A 139 4.10 19.29 13.26
C VAL A 139 5.61 19.22 13.49
N ASP A 140 6.09 19.89 14.54
CA ASP A 140 7.52 19.96 14.86
C ASP A 140 8.11 18.60 15.21
N PHE A 141 7.38 17.78 15.97
CA PHE A 141 7.83 16.44 16.32
C PHE A 141 7.91 15.56 15.06
N TRP A 142 6.82 15.45 14.30
CA TRP A 142 6.75 14.48 13.22
C TRP A 142 7.65 14.82 12.03
N ARG A 143 7.87 16.11 11.71
CA ARG A 143 8.83 16.47 10.65
C ARG A 143 10.27 16.07 10.99
N GLN A 144 10.63 15.99 12.28
CA GLN A 144 11.95 15.54 12.76
C GLN A 144 11.99 14.04 13.09
N ASN A 145 10.88 13.32 12.97
CA ASN A 145 10.74 11.91 13.36
C ASN A 145 9.94 11.12 12.31
N ARG A 146 10.16 11.43 11.03
CA ARG A 146 9.49 10.77 9.92
C ARG A 146 9.87 9.29 9.86
N ARG A 147 9.01 8.51 9.17
CA ARG A 147 9.19 7.07 8.96
C ARG A 147 9.40 6.82 7.48
N PHE A 148 10.10 5.75 7.12
CA PHE A 148 10.38 5.45 5.70
C PHE A 148 9.69 4.18 5.17
N TYR A 149 9.07 3.37 6.03
CA TYR A 149 8.17 2.31 5.56
C TYR A 149 7.01 3.01 4.83
N THR A 150 6.65 2.62 3.60
CA THR A 150 5.76 3.43 2.74
C THR A 150 4.45 3.79 3.45
N ASN A 151 3.73 2.81 4.00
CA ASN A 151 2.47 3.09 4.70
C ASN A 151 2.67 3.92 5.99
N GLN A 152 3.82 3.75 6.64
CA GLN A 152 4.17 4.44 7.88
C GLN A 152 4.48 5.92 7.64
N ALA A 153 5.25 6.19 6.58
CA ALA A 153 5.57 7.52 6.10
C ALA A 153 4.30 8.29 5.75
N MET A 154 3.43 7.67 4.94
CA MET A 154 2.17 8.28 4.52
C MET A 154 1.26 8.66 5.69
N LEU A 155 1.17 7.84 6.73
CA LEU A 155 0.39 8.17 7.93
C LEU A 155 0.97 9.38 8.68
N VAL A 156 2.27 9.36 8.94
CA VAL A 156 2.95 10.44 9.67
C VAL A 156 2.88 11.76 8.90
N ASP A 157 3.12 11.72 7.58
CA ASP A 157 3.14 12.92 6.75
C ASP A 157 1.74 13.47 6.50
N MET A 158 0.70 12.60 6.43
CA MET A 158 -0.69 13.04 6.53
C MET A 158 -0.96 13.74 7.88
N GLY A 159 -0.37 13.23 8.95
CA GLY A 159 -0.39 13.82 10.29
C GLY A 159 0.14 15.25 10.32
N ILE A 160 1.32 15.44 9.72
CA ILE A 160 1.96 16.75 9.55
C ILE A 160 1.05 17.69 8.77
N TYR A 161 0.58 17.26 7.59
CA TYR A 161 -0.21 18.11 6.70
C TYR A 161 -1.54 18.55 7.32
N ARG A 162 -2.34 17.61 7.85
CA ARG A 162 -3.64 17.93 8.48
C ARG A 162 -3.48 18.81 9.73
N SER A 163 -2.41 18.61 10.51
CA SER A 163 -2.11 19.48 11.65
C SER A 163 -1.75 20.89 11.18
N ASN A 164 -0.97 21.03 10.11
CA ASN A 164 -0.62 22.31 9.52
C ASN A 164 -1.83 23.06 8.96
N ARG A 165 -2.78 22.37 8.32
CA ARG A 165 -4.05 22.94 7.87
C ARG A 165 -4.83 23.60 9.02
N GLY A 166 -4.85 22.98 10.19
CA GLY A 166 -5.40 23.58 11.40
C GLY A 166 -4.70 24.87 11.80
N LEU A 167 -3.35 24.90 11.78
CA LEU A 167 -2.56 26.10 12.08
C LEU A 167 -2.87 27.24 11.11
N ILE A 168 -2.96 26.95 9.81
CA ILE A 168 -3.32 27.95 8.78
C ILE A 168 -4.65 28.64 9.12
N ARG A 169 -5.60 27.95 9.73
CA ARG A 169 -6.89 28.53 10.12
C ARG A 169 -6.83 29.39 11.39
N ILE A 170 -6.14 28.93 12.43
CA ILE A 170 -6.23 29.54 13.76
C ILE A 170 -5.09 30.50 14.09
N ASP A 171 -3.90 30.28 13.52
CA ASP A 171 -2.70 31.09 13.69
C ASP A 171 -1.73 30.85 12.51
N PRO A 172 -1.94 31.51 11.36
CA PRO A 172 -1.10 31.34 10.18
C PRO A 172 0.39 31.62 10.41
N SER A 173 0.74 32.43 11.42
CA SER A 173 2.13 32.76 11.73
C SER A 173 2.93 31.56 12.26
N GLN A 174 2.23 30.55 12.78
CA GLN A 174 2.82 29.32 13.31
C GLN A 174 2.79 28.17 12.30
N ALA A 175 2.09 28.32 11.18
CA ALA A 175 2.00 27.31 10.14
C ALA A 175 3.27 27.26 9.28
N LEU A 176 3.56 26.07 8.74
CA LEU A 176 4.46 25.94 7.59
C LEU A 176 3.79 26.54 6.35
N PRO A 177 4.56 27.19 5.46
CA PRO A 177 4.10 27.53 4.13
C PRO A 177 3.53 26.30 3.40
N GLU A 178 2.49 26.48 2.61
CA GLU A 178 1.77 25.38 1.93
C GLU A 178 2.71 24.51 1.09
N GLU A 179 3.60 25.13 0.32
CA GLU A 179 4.61 24.43 -0.50
C GLU A 179 5.47 23.47 0.35
N LYS A 180 5.88 23.91 1.55
CA LYS A 180 6.66 23.11 2.47
C LYS A 180 5.85 22.00 3.11
N ALA A 181 4.57 22.22 3.38
CA ALA A 181 3.67 21.18 3.89
C ALA A 181 3.37 20.12 2.82
N LEU A 182 3.12 20.54 1.57
CA LEU A 182 2.86 19.66 0.43
C LEU A 182 4.06 18.80 0.07
N ARG A 183 5.27 19.31 0.24
CA ARG A 183 6.51 18.53 0.09
C ARG A 183 6.42 17.18 0.82
N TYR A 184 6.05 17.15 2.11
CA TYR A 184 5.93 15.89 2.86
C TYR A 184 4.91 14.93 2.23
N VAL A 185 3.79 15.47 1.72
CA VAL A 185 2.78 14.67 1.03
C VAL A 185 3.35 14.08 -0.27
N HIS A 186 3.98 14.89 -1.11
CA HIS A 186 4.56 14.47 -2.38
C HIS A 186 5.65 13.43 -2.21
N GLU A 187 6.52 13.58 -1.20
CA GLU A 187 7.52 12.59 -0.84
C GLU A 187 6.89 11.28 -0.36
N ALA A 188 5.87 11.36 0.50
CA ALA A 188 5.20 10.18 1.07
C ALA A 188 4.53 9.31 0.01
N VAL A 189 3.91 9.93 -1.00
CA VAL A 189 3.23 9.23 -2.10
C VAL A 189 4.15 8.93 -3.28
N GLY A 190 5.42 9.33 -3.21
CA GLY A 190 6.44 9.05 -4.21
C GLY A 190 6.37 9.90 -5.49
N ILE A 191 5.75 11.09 -5.42
CA ILE A 191 5.81 12.13 -6.46
C ILE A 191 7.15 12.85 -6.44
N GLU A 192 7.74 13.03 -5.27
CA GLU A 192 9.10 13.57 -5.08
C GLU A 192 10.01 12.55 -4.38
N PRO A 193 11.35 12.70 -4.49
CA PRO A 193 12.29 11.88 -3.73
C PRO A 193 12.10 12.04 -2.22
N TRP A 194 12.17 10.93 -1.49
CA TRP A 194 12.11 10.89 -0.04
C TRP A 194 13.35 11.52 0.57
N MET A 195 13.18 12.68 1.21
CA MET A 195 14.29 13.44 1.80
C MET A 195 14.52 13.13 3.29
N ASP A 196 13.72 12.23 3.86
CA ASP A 196 13.74 11.82 5.27
C ASP A 196 13.42 12.98 6.25
N SER A 197 13.66 12.80 7.55
CA SER A 197 13.35 13.77 8.60
C SER A 197 14.12 15.07 8.43
N ASP A 198 13.50 16.19 8.81
CA ASP A 198 14.19 17.46 8.93
C ASP A 198 15.14 17.44 10.14
N ILE A 199 16.32 18.03 9.94
CA ILE A 199 17.27 18.42 10.98
C ILE A 199 17.02 19.88 11.28
N VAL A 200 16.78 20.20 12.56
CA VAL A 200 16.60 21.56 13.06
C VAL A 200 17.67 21.82 14.12
N ASP A 201 18.70 22.57 13.75
CA ASP A 201 19.84 22.90 14.60
C ASP A 201 20.25 24.37 14.45
N ALA A 202 21.42 24.74 14.97
CA ALA A 202 21.92 26.12 14.95
C ALA A 202 22.21 26.61 13.51
N GLU A 203 22.47 25.68 12.61
CA GLU A 203 22.77 25.91 11.19
C GLU A 203 21.50 26.09 10.35
N GLY A 204 20.33 25.81 10.91
CA GLY A 204 19.03 26.04 10.31
C GLY A 204 18.24 24.75 10.13
N GLU A 205 17.26 24.80 9.22
CA GLU A 205 16.39 23.66 8.91
C GLU A 205 16.74 23.07 7.55
N ARG A 206 17.01 21.77 7.49
CA ARG A 206 17.33 21.02 6.27
C ARG A 206 16.90 19.56 6.37
N PRO A 207 16.57 18.86 5.27
CA PRO A 207 16.34 17.41 5.31
C PRO A 207 17.64 16.63 5.57
N SER A 208 17.54 15.45 6.18
CA SER A 208 18.68 14.58 6.50
C SER A 208 19.22 13.81 5.28
N ARG A 209 18.36 13.44 4.32
CA ARG A 209 18.71 12.72 3.08
C ARG A 209 19.49 11.42 3.30
N ILE A 210 19.13 10.65 4.33
CA ILE A 210 19.89 9.43 4.70
C ILE A 210 19.94 8.36 3.59
N PHE A 211 19.01 8.41 2.63
CA PHE A 211 18.93 7.49 1.50
C PHE A 211 19.43 8.08 0.17
N GLY A 212 20.11 9.21 0.20
CA GLY A 212 20.54 9.93 -0.99
C GLY A 212 19.43 10.82 -1.58
N ASP A 213 19.66 11.35 -2.78
CA ASP A 213 18.82 12.39 -3.37
C ASP A 213 17.68 11.86 -4.26
N ASP A 214 17.76 10.60 -4.70
CA ASP A 214 16.86 10.06 -5.73
C ASP A 214 15.93 8.94 -5.23
N TYR A 215 16.04 8.54 -3.96
CA TYR A 215 15.22 7.47 -3.41
C TYR A 215 13.74 7.86 -3.33
N ARG A 216 12.82 6.98 -3.71
CA ARG A 216 11.36 7.20 -3.65
C ARG A 216 10.68 6.05 -2.93
N LEU A 217 9.64 6.35 -2.13
CA LEU A 217 8.86 5.33 -1.40
C LEU A 217 7.93 4.49 -2.28
N VAL A 218 7.81 4.87 -3.55
CA VAL A 218 7.01 4.19 -4.57
C VAL A 218 7.88 4.02 -5.80
N THR A 219 7.78 2.87 -6.46
CA THR A 219 8.49 2.57 -7.70
C THR A 219 7.98 3.45 -8.85
N ARG A 220 8.77 3.53 -9.92
CA ARG A 220 8.39 4.17 -11.19
C ARG A 220 7.13 3.56 -11.79
N LYS A 221 6.81 2.30 -11.47
CA LYS A 221 5.62 1.61 -11.96
C LYS A 221 4.44 1.61 -10.98
N GLY A 222 4.60 2.18 -9.78
CA GLY A 222 3.48 2.46 -8.86
C GLY A 222 3.29 1.44 -7.73
N LEU A 223 4.30 0.61 -7.46
CA LEU A 223 4.30 -0.28 -6.29
C LEU A 223 5.00 0.36 -5.09
N SER A 224 4.64 -0.07 -3.88
CA SER A 224 5.29 0.37 -2.65
C SER A 224 6.72 -0.17 -2.56
N ARG A 225 7.71 0.71 -2.50
CA ARG A 225 9.13 0.33 -2.43
C ARG A 225 9.53 0.06 -0.98
N GLU A 226 9.23 -1.16 -0.50
CA GLU A 226 9.53 -1.61 0.86
C GLU A 226 10.38 -2.89 0.84
N LEU A 227 9.75 -4.05 1.08
CA LEU A 227 10.38 -5.37 1.10
C LEU A 227 10.41 -6.02 -0.28
N GLY A 228 10.01 -5.35 -1.36
CA GLY A 228 9.55 -5.97 -2.61
C GLY A 228 8.04 -6.07 -2.65
N TRP A 229 7.49 -7.05 -3.38
CA TRP A 229 6.04 -7.20 -3.47
C TRP A 229 5.41 -7.42 -2.09
N VAL A 230 4.65 -6.42 -1.67
CA VAL A 230 3.72 -6.50 -0.55
C VAL A 230 2.33 -6.39 -1.17
N GLY A 231 1.64 -7.51 -1.29
CA GLY A 231 0.26 -7.58 -1.79
C GLY A 231 -0.69 -7.07 -0.71
N SER A 232 -1.42 -7.99 -0.07
CA SER A 232 -2.38 -7.77 1.03
C SER A 232 -2.24 -6.40 1.71
N TYR A 233 -1.42 -6.29 2.76
CA TYR A 233 -1.31 -5.06 3.55
C TYR A 233 -0.73 -3.87 2.76
N GLY A 234 0.00 -4.12 1.67
CA GLY A 234 0.55 -3.09 0.80
C GLY A 234 -0.52 -2.32 0.04
N GLU A 235 -1.75 -2.82 -0.07
CA GLU A 235 -2.87 -2.12 -0.71
C GLU A 235 -3.35 -0.93 0.15
N THR A 236 -3.05 -0.90 1.46
CA THR A 236 -3.42 0.23 2.37
C THR A 236 -2.94 1.60 1.89
N ILE A 237 -1.87 1.66 1.08
CA ILE A 237 -1.35 2.90 0.49
C ILE A 237 -2.41 3.61 -0.37
N LEU A 238 -3.35 2.87 -0.96
CA LEU A 238 -4.42 3.41 -1.81
C LEU A 238 -5.39 4.25 -0.98
N THR A 239 -5.87 3.71 0.14
CA THR A 239 -6.74 4.45 1.07
C THR A 239 -6.01 5.66 1.64
N ILE A 240 -4.75 5.53 2.06
CA ILE A 240 -4.01 6.66 2.64
C ILE A 240 -3.74 7.75 1.59
N THR A 241 -3.40 7.39 0.36
CA THR A 241 -3.20 8.36 -0.73
C THR A 241 -4.52 9.07 -1.07
N ARG A 242 -5.65 8.36 -1.04
CA ARG A 242 -6.98 8.98 -1.17
C ARG A 242 -7.29 9.95 -0.03
N GLU A 243 -6.93 9.63 1.23
CA GLU A 243 -7.07 10.56 2.36
C GLU A 243 -6.21 11.84 2.20
N LEU A 244 -5.00 11.69 1.64
CA LEU A 244 -4.10 12.79 1.34
C LEU A 244 -4.66 13.66 0.21
N TYR A 245 -5.22 13.06 -0.84
CA TYR A 245 -5.92 13.81 -1.89
C TYR A 245 -7.08 14.62 -1.30
N ASP A 246 -7.92 14.02 -0.47
CA ASP A 246 -9.04 14.73 0.17
C ASP A 246 -8.58 15.91 1.06
N ALA A 247 -7.44 15.74 1.75
CA ALA A 247 -6.90 16.78 2.61
C ALA A 247 -6.29 17.95 1.82
N THR A 248 -5.69 17.67 0.66
CA THR A 248 -4.90 18.63 -0.13
C THR A 248 -5.68 19.24 -1.29
N GLY A 249 -6.58 18.48 -1.91
CA GLY A 249 -7.15 18.77 -3.23
C GLY A 249 -6.12 18.69 -4.37
N ASP A 250 -4.93 18.14 -4.13
CA ASP A 250 -3.81 18.18 -5.06
C ASP A 250 -3.97 17.17 -6.21
N GLU A 251 -3.98 17.67 -7.44
CA GLU A 251 -4.16 16.86 -8.64
C GLU A 251 -3.00 15.90 -8.91
N LEU A 252 -1.77 16.22 -8.52
CA LEU A 252 -0.64 15.29 -8.62
C LEU A 252 -0.84 14.09 -7.70
N VAL A 253 -1.38 14.31 -6.50
CA VAL A 253 -1.73 13.22 -5.56
C VAL A 253 -2.85 12.35 -6.15
N ARG A 254 -3.85 12.95 -6.81
CA ARG A 254 -4.91 12.22 -7.52
C ARG A 254 -4.35 11.35 -8.64
N GLN A 255 -3.48 11.90 -9.49
CA GLN A 255 -2.84 11.17 -10.59
C GLN A 255 -1.95 10.04 -10.07
N GLN A 256 -1.21 10.30 -8.99
CA GLN A 256 -0.40 9.28 -8.33
C GLN A 256 -1.27 8.14 -7.78
N LEU A 257 -2.43 8.42 -7.16
CA LEU A 257 -3.37 7.39 -6.75
C LEU A 257 -3.81 6.50 -7.92
N GLY A 258 -4.11 7.08 -9.09
CA GLY A 258 -4.43 6.32 -10.29
C GLY A 258 -3.30 5.40 -10.74
N LYS A 259 -2.06 5.89 -10.71
CA LYS A 259 -0.86 5.07 -10.99
C LYS A 259 -0.71 3.92 -10.00
N LEU A 260 -0.84 4.18 -8.69
CA LEU A 260 -0.77 3.15 -7.64
C LEU A 260 -1.84 2.07 -7.87
N GLN A 261 -3.08 2.48 -8.10
CA GLN A 261 -4.21 1.57 -8.30
C GLN A 261 -3.99 0.67 -9.53
N ARG A 262 -3.59 1.24 -10.68
CA ARG A 262 -3.32 0.48 -11.91
C ARG A 262 -2.21 -0.54 -11.73
N ALA A 263 -1.13 -0.18 -11.03
CA ALA A 263 -0.03 -1.09 -10.75
C ALA A 263 -0.49 -2.32 -9.96
N ARG A 264 -1.28 -2.07 -8.91
CA ARG A 264 -1.86 -3.12 -8.06
C ARG A 264 -2.79 -4.05 -8.85
N LEU A 265 -3.64 -3.51 -9.73
CA LEU A 265 -4.66 -4.29 -10.47
C LEU A 265 -4.09 -5.45 -11.32
N ASN A 266 -2.79 -5.43 -11.65
CA ASN A 266 -2.12 -6.51 -12.39
C ASN A 266 -1.95 -7.82 -11.59
N PHE A 267 -2.17 -7.78 -10.28
CA PHE A 267 -1.96 -8.90 -9.35
C PHE A 267 -3.27 -9.61 -8.93
N ARG A 268 -4.35 -9.40 -9.70
CA ARG A 268 -5.63 -10.10 -9.51
C ARG A 268 -5.70 -11.31 -10.43
N TYR A 269 -6.17 -12.46 -9.95
CA TYR A 269 -6.35 -13.68 -10.76
C TYR A 269 -7.72 -14.35 -10.53
N PRO A 270 -8.29 -15.04 -11.53
CA PRO A 270 -9.55 -15.80 -11.40
C PRO A 270 -9.51 -16.85 -10.31
N SER A 271 -10.56 -16.90 -9.50
CA SER A 271 -10.73 -17.90 -8.46
C SER A 271 -12.22 -18.11 -8.17
N ILE A 272 -12.48 -18.93 -7.15
CA ILE A 272 -13.80 -19.08 -6.55
C ILE A 272 -13.75 -18.71 -5.07
N ASP A 273 -14.85 -18.17 -4.56
CA ASP A 273 -15.06 -17.99 -3.13
C ASP A 273 -15.40 -19.32 -2.43
N ASP A 274 -15.59 -19.27 -1.12
CA ASP A 274 -15.94 -20.43 -0.29
C ASP A 274 -17.36 -20.99 -0.55
N GLN A 275 -18.18 -20.27 -1.31
CA GLN A 275 -19.52 -20.64 -1.75
C GLN A 275 -19.57 -21.12 -3.20
N GLY A 276 -18.42 -21.15 -3.89
CA GLY A 276 -18.32 -21.57 -5.29
C GLY A 276 -18.71 -20.49 -6.31
N HIS A 277 -18.80 -19.22 -5.91
CA HIS A 277 -19.00 -18.13 -6.86
C HIS A 277 -17.66 -17.70 -7.47
N TYR A 278 -17.68 -17.41 -8.77
CA TYR A 278 -16.57 -16.81 -9.48
C TYR A 278 -16.19 -15.46 -8.87
N GLY A 279 -14.89 -15.21 -8.74
CA GLY A 279 -14.37 -13.91 -8.37
C GLY A 279 -12.88 -13.81 -8.70
N LEU A 280 -12.25 -12.78 -8.16
CA LEU A 280 -10.82 -12.54 -8.34
C LEU A 280 -10.14 -12.59 -6.97
N ARG A 281 -8.92 -13.14 -6.90
CA ARG A 281 -8.06 -13.09 -5.70
C ARG A 281 -6.81 -12.30 -5.98
N LEU A 282 -6.23 -11.75 -4.92
CA LEU A 282 -4.93 -11.09 -4.96
C LEU A 282 -3.81 -12.12 -4.80
N SER A 283 -2.74 -12.01 -5.58
CA SER A 283 -1.53 -12.85 -5.45
C SER A 283 -0.69 -12.49 -4.22
N ALA A 284 -1.24 -12.70 -3.03
CA ALA A 284 -0.56 -12.48 -1.76
C ALA A 284 0.31 -13.68 -1.31
N GLU A 285 0.30 -14.77 -2.07
CA GLU A 285 1.11 -15.97 -1.82
C GLU A 285 2.62 -15.69 -1.98
N ILE A 286 2.96 -14.68 -2.79
CA ILE A 286 4.33 -14.18 -3.01
C ILE A 286 4.67 -12.94 -2.18
N ASP A 287 3.80 -12.54 -1.24
CA ASP A 287 3.92 -11.34 -0.40
C ASP A 287 5.06 -11.47 0.64
N ASN A 288 5.90 -10.45 0.72
CA ASN A 288 7.05 -10.41 1.62
C ASN A 288 6.74 -10.13 3.10
N ARG A 289 5.53 -9.66 3.41
CA ARG A 289 5.06 -9.36 4.75
C ARG A 289 4.19 -10.48 5.31
N HIS A 290 3.15 -10.87 4.56
CA HIS A 290 2.19 -11.89 4.99
C HIS A 290 1.90 -12.87 3.85
N SER A 291 2.48 -14.06 3.91
CA SER A 291 2.21 -15.11 2.92
C SER A 291 0.94 -15.86 3.29
N HIS A 292 -0.19 -15.42 2.75
CA HIS A 292 -1.49 -16.08 2.93
C HIS A 292 -1.75 -17.04 1.76
N PHE A 293 -2.35 -18.21 2.03
CA PHE A 293 -2.76 -19.13 0.99
C PHE A 293 -4.04 -19.92 1.37
N PRO A 294 -5.12 -19.80 0.56
CA PRO A 294 -5.38 -18.67 -0.34
C PRO A 294 -5.56 -17.37 0.49
N GLN A 295 -5.31 -16.20 -0.12
CA GLN A 295 -5.67 -14.91 0.49
C GLN A 295 -7.17 -14.87 0.84
N HIS A 296 -7.55 -14.40 2.02
CA HIS A 296 -8.97 -14.29 2.41
C HIS A 296 -9.72 -13.24 1.57
N GLY A 297 -11.00 -13.50 1.28
CA GLY A 297 -11.86 -12.59 0.52
C GLY A 297 -11.53 -12.48 -0.98
N MET A 298 -12.35 -11.75 -1.71
CA MET A 298 -12.12 -11.40 -3.12
C MET A 298 -11.35 -10.08 -3.26
N ALA A 299 -10.77 -9.86 -4.44
CA ALA A 299 -9.96 -8.69 -4.75
C ALA A 299 -10.26 -8.16 -6.15
N TYR A 300 -10.95 -7.02 -6.20
CA TYR A 300 -11.21 -6.27 -7.43
C TYR A 300 -10.44 -4.94 -7.38
N ALA A 301 -11.13 -3.80 -7.52
CA ALA A 301 -10.58 -2.48 -7.23
C ALA A 301 -10.09 -2.37 -5.78
N ALA A 302 -10.78 -3.02 -4.86
CA ALA A 302 -10.34 -3.15 -3.48
C ALA A 302 -10.31 -4.63 -3.05
N PRO A 303 -9.29 -5.08 -2.30
CA PRO A 303 -9.27 -6.39 -1.68
C PRO A 303 -10.04 -6.40 -0.36
N GLU A 304 -10.96 -7.36 -0.22
CA GLU A 304 -11.79 -7.55 0.99
C GLU A 304 -10.95 -7.90 2.23
N SER A 305 -9.75 -8.46 2.02
CA SER A 305 -8.81 -8.76 3.11
C SER A 305 -8.27 -7.53 3.84
N ILE A 306 -8.49 -6.33 3.30
CA ILE A 306 -7.92 -5.10 3.84
C ILE A 306 -8.99 -4.28 4.51
N ARG A 307 -8.82 -4.10 5.82
CA ARG A 307 -9.79 -3.44 6.68
C ARG A 307 -10.04 -2.00 6.25
N GLU A 308 -9.01 -1.29 5.85
CA GLU A 308 -9.08 0.11 5.43
C GLU A 308 -9.88 0.31 4.13
N HIS A 309 -10.11 -0.77 3.37
CA HIS A 309 -10.76 -0.72 2.06
C HIS A 309 -12.27 -0.96 2.11
N TRP A 310 -13.04 -0.06 1.50
CA TRP A 310 -14.51 -0.14 1.47
C TRP A 310 -15.09 -0.43 0.10
N GLY A 311 -14.28 -0.35 -0.96
CA GLY A 311 -14.56 -0.91 -2.28
C GLY A 311 -14.44 0.10 -3.41
N LEU A 312 -14.93 1.32 -3.19
CA LEU A 312 -15.18 2.30 -4.25
C LEU A 312 -14.47 3.65 -4.04
N GLU A 313 -13.75 3.81 -2.94
CA GLU A 313 -13.15 5.08 -2.52
C GLU A 313 -12.13 5.63 -3.51
N THR A 314 -11.34 4.79 -4.17
CA THR A 314 -10.36 5.23 -5.18
C THR A 314 -11.04 5.62 -6.48
N THR A 315 -12.04 4.85 -6.91
CA THR A 315 -12.82 5.13 -8.12
C THR A 315 -13.64 6.40 -8.00
N ALA A 316 -14.16 6.69 -6.80
CA ALA A 316 -14.90 7.91 -6.54
C ALA A 316 -14.06 9.18 -6.81
N VAL A 317 -12.74 9.12 -6.68
CA VAL A 317 -11.83 10.25 -7.01
C VAL A 317 -11.10 10.09 -8.35
N LEU A 318 -11.32 8.98 -9.05
CA LEU A 318 -10.77 8.66 -10.37
C LEU A 318 -11.89 8.28 -11.38
N PRO A 319 -12.97 9.08 -11.51
CA PRO A 319 -14.09 8.73 -12.39
C PRO A 319 -13.71 8.72 -13.89
N ASP A 320 -12.60 9.36 -14.23
CA ASP A 320 -12.01 9.49 -15.56
C ASP A 320 -11.05 8.35 -15.92
N ASP A 321 -10.73 7.46 -14.98
CA ASP A 321 -9.85 6.33 -15.21
C ASP A 321 -10.65 5.06 -15.59
N PRO A 322 -10.68 4.66 -16.88
CA PRO A 322 -11.53 3.56 -17.34
C PRO A 322 -11.12 2.21 -16.74
N VAL A 323 -9.83 2.02 -16.40
CA VAL A 323 -9.35 0.76 -15.81
C VAL A 323 -9.85 0.64 -14.36
N VAL A 324 -9.72 1.72 -13.59
CA VAL A 324 -10.15 1.76 -12.19
C VAL A 324 -11.67 1.70 -12.09
N LEU A 325 -12.38 2.47 -12.93
CA LEU A 325 -13.83 2.42 -13.02
C LEU A 325 -14.33 1.03 -13.43
N GLY A 326 -13.73 0.43 -14.46
CA GLY A 326 -14.05 -0.92 -14.91
C GLY A 326 -13.85 -1.98 -13.82
N ALA A 327 -12.74 -1.93 -13.09
CA ALA A 327 -12.47 -2.84 -11.98
C ALA A 327 -13.53 -2.74 -10.86
N SER A 328 -13.96 -1.52 -10.52
CA SER A 328 -15.03 -1.30 -9.53
C SER A 328 -16.40 -1.72 -10.03
N GLN A 329 -16.72 -1.47 -11.30
CA GLN A 329 -17.96 -1.95 -11.91
C GLN A 329 -18.01 -3.48 -11.99
N ARG A 330 -16.87 -4.14 -12.20
CA ARG A 330 -16.74 -5.61 -12.06
C ARG A 330 -16.96 -6.06 -10.62
N PHE A 331 -16.44 -5.35 -9.62
CA PHE A 331 -16.69 -5.67 -8.21
C PHE A 331 -18.19 -5.65 -7.85
N ILE A 332 -18.92 -4.66 -8.37
CA ILE A 332 -20.37 -4.53 -8.20
C ILE A 332 -21.12 -5.60 -8.98
N SER A 333 -20.81 -5.76 -10.27
CA SER A 333 -21.57 -6.63 -11.18
C SER A 333 -21.35 -8.12 -10.98
N ASP A 334 -20.21 -8.52 -10.40
CA ASP A 334 -19.97 -9.91 -9.99
C ASP A 334 -20.53 -10.21 -8.57
N GLY A 335 -21.13 -9.21 -7.91
CA GLY A 335 -21.91 -9.35 -6.67
C GLY A 335 -21.10 -9.28 -5.37
N HIS A 336 -19.77 -9.27 -5.44
CA HIS A 336 -18.89 -9.28 -4.26
C HIS A 336 -18.86 -7.97 -3.49
N TYR A 337 -19.07 -6.82 -4.15
CA TYR A 337 -19.13 -5.53 -3.46
C TYR A 337 -20.22 -5.50 -2.37
N PHE A 338 -21.43 -5.95 -2.69
CA PHE A 338 -22.53 -5.93 -1.73
C PHE A 338 -22.32 -6.95 -0.60
N ASP A 339 -21.70 -8.10 -0.91
CA ASP A 339 -21.33 -9.10 0.09
C ASP A 339 -20.32 -8.53 1.09
N HIS A 340 -19.28 -7.85 0.58
CA HIS A 340 -18.31 -7.13 1.39
C HIS A 340 -18.99 -6.13 2.32
N ILE A 341 -19.87 -5.27 1.80
CA ILE A 341 -20.59 -4.30 2.65
C ILE A 341 -21.50 -4.99 3.68
N ALA A 342 -22.21 -6.06 3.30
CA ALA A 342 -23.07 -6.81 4.21
C ALA A 342 -22.29 -7.41 5.38
N SER A 343 -21.11 -7.97 5.11
CA SER A 343 -20.23 -8.54 6.13
C SER A 343 -19.74 -7.48 7.14
N ARG A 344 -19.74 -6.21 6.74
CA ARG A 344 -19.21 -5.07 7.50
C ARG A 344 -20.25 -4.15 8.13
N LEU A 345 -21.54 -4.50 8.11
CA LEU A 345 -22.59 -3.68 8.75
C LEU A 345 -22.33 -3.44 10.26
N LYS A 346 -21.61 -4.35 10.93
CA LYS A 346 -21.23 -4.23 12.35
C LYS A 346 -19.84 -3.62 12.58
N ASP A 347 -19.12 -3.25 11.52
CA ASP A 347 -17.77 -2.70 11.62
C ASP A 347 -17.78 -1.36 12.39
N PRO A 348 -16.82 -1.09 13.30
CA PRO A 348 -16.75 0.17 14.03
C PRO A 348 -16.34 1.39 13.18
N GLN A 349 -15.79 1.22 11.97
CA GLN A 349 -15.28 2.31 11.10
C GLN A 349 -16.43 3.12 10.45
N THR A 350 -17.19 3.84 11.26
CA THR A 350 -18.37 4.60 10.83
C THR A 350 -18.04 5.69 9.81
N LEU A 351 -16.85 6.30 9.85
CA LEU A 351 -16.43 7.30 8.86
C LEU A 351 -16.31 6.69 7.46
N ALA A 352 -15.69 5.52 7.37
CA ALA A 352 -15.52 4.84 6.10
C ALA A 352 -16.86 4.26 5.57
N MET A 353 -17.72 3.74 6.46
CA MET A 353 -19.12 3.41 6.13
C MET A 353 -19.86 4.60 5.52
N MET A 354 -19.73 5.78 6.15
CA MET A 354 -20.40 7.01 5.72
C MET A 354 -19.95 7.43 4.31
N ARG A 355 -18.64 7.48 4.06
CA ARG A 355 -18.09 7.89 2.77
C ARG A 355 -18.43 6.90 1.65
N ASN A 356 -18.35 5.60 1.95
CA ASN A 356 -18.67 4.56 0.98
C ASN A 356 -20.09 4.65 0.41
N ILE A 357 -21.06 5.20 1.15
CA ILE A 357 -22.43 5.43 0.64
C ILE A 357 -22.42 6.42 -0.53
N GLU A 358 -21.68 7.53 -0.40
CA GLU A 358 -21.57 8.54 -1.45
C GLU A 358 -20.67 8.07 -2.60
N ASP A 359 -19.60 7.36 -2.28
CA ASP A 359 -18.72 6.72 -3.28
C ASP A 359 -19.53 5.74 -4.14
N TYR A 360 -20.41 4.94 -3.53
CA TYR A 360 -21.31 4.05 -4.27
C TYR A 360 -22.26 4.79 -5.20
N GLU A 361 -22.99 5.81 -4.71
CA GLU A 361 -23.92 6.55 -5.56
C GLU A 361 -23.19 7.27 -6.70
N LYS A 362 -21.99 7.80 -6.44
CA LYS A 362 -21.14 8.38 -7.47
C LYS A 362 -20.76 7.34 -8.53
N VAL A 363 -20.16 6.22 -8.14
CA VAL A 363 -19.69 5.20 -9.09
C VAL A 363 -20.83 4.56 -9.86
N LYS A 364 -21.96 4.29 -9.21
CA LYS A 364 -23.19 3.77 -9.82
C LYS A 364 -23.74 4.68 -10.91
N SER A 365 -23.58 6.01 -10.76
CA SER A 365 -24.06 6.99 -11.74
C SER A 365 -23.15 7.14 -12.97
N LEU A 366 -21.92 6.62 -12.92
CA LEU A 366 -20.96 6.72 -14.02
C LEU A 366 -21.31 5.77 -15.18
N PRO A 367 -20.93 6.12 -16.42
CA PRO A 367 -21.15 5.27 -17.57
C PRO A 367 -20.44 3.92 -17.40
N LYS A 368 -21.06 2.85 -17.92
CA LYS A 368 -20.43 1.53 -17.96
C LYS A 368 -19.19 1.56 -18.85
N VAL A 369 -18.13 0.94 -18.36
CA VAL A 369 -16.89 0.71 -19.12
C VAL A 369 -16.76 -0.79 -19.38
N ASP A 370 -16.39 -1.15 -20.62
CA ASP A 370 -16.02 -2.51 -20.93
C ASP A 370 -14.60 -2.77 -20.40
N TYR A 371 -14.49 -3.65 -19.41
CA TYR A 371 -13.23 -3.95 -18.74
C TYR A 371 -13.17 -5.40 -18.30
N THR A 372 -12.03 -6.01 -18.60
CA THR A 372 -11.66 -7.36 -18.18
C THR A 372 -10.27 -7.30 -17.56
N PHE A 373 -10.06 -8.04 -16.47
CA PHE A 373 -8.76 -8.06 -15.82
C PHE A 373 -7.75 -8.85 -16.66
N PRO A 374 -6.47 -8.43 -16.71
CA PRO A 374 -5.49 -9.05 -17.60
C PRO A 374 -5.31 -10.56 -17.38
N MET A 375 -5.49 -11.02 -16.14
CA MET A 375 -5.32 -12.43 -15.79
C MET A 375 -6.59 -13.27 -16.01
N GLU A 376 -7.71 -12.72 -16.50
CA GLU A 376 -8.92 -13.54 -16.75
C GLU A 376 -8.72 -14.55 -17.88
N ASP A 377 -9.57 -15.57 -17.90
CA ASP A 377 -9.59 -16.54 -19.00
C ASP A 377 -9.94 -15.85 -20.33
N ASN A 378 -9.44 -16.38 -21.44
CA ASN A 378 -9.64 -15.83 -22.79
C ASN A 378 -9.10 -14.40 -23.02
N GLN A 379 -8.37 -13.82 -22.06
CA GLN A 379 -7.58 -12.61 -22.30
C GLN A 379 -6.29 -12.93 -23.06
N ALA A 380 -5.76 -11.94 -23.77
CA ALA A 380 -4.46 -12.04 -24.43
C ALA A 380 -3.34 -12.29 -23.41
N ASP A 381 -2.20 -12.75 -23.92
CA ASP A 381 -0.97 -12.83 -23.13
C ASP A 381 -0.62 -11.45 -22.58
N PHE A 382 -0.11 -11.43 -21.35
CA PHE A 382 0.08 -10.21 -20.60
C PHE A 382 1.31 -10.33 -19.70
N VAL A 383 2.11 -9.28 -19.66
CA VAL A 383 3.21 -9.16 -18.70
C VAL A 383 3.17 -7.80 -18.01
N PHE A 384 3.23 -7.83 -16.69
CA PHE A 384 3.66 -6.72 -15.87
C PHE A 384 4.92 -7.14 -15.11
N ALA A 385 5.94 -6.30 -15.14
CA ALA A 385 7.14 -6.46 -14.31
C ALA A 385 7.44 -5.12 -13.63
N ASP A 386 7.87 -5.15 -12.38
CA ASP A 386 8.43 -4.00 -11.68
C ASP A 386 9.85 -4.34 -11.25
N GLU A 387 10.82 -3.74 -11.95
CA GLU A 387 12.24 -4.02 -11.76
C GLU A 387 12.76 -3.49 -10.43
N GLU A 388 12.16 -2.42 -9.88
CA GLU A 388 12.60 -1.83 -8.61
C GLU A 388 12.16 -2.67 -7.40
N ASP A 389 11.07 -3.41 -7.55
CA ASP A 389 10.58 -4.40 -6.58
C ASP A 389 10.85 -5.86 -6.97
N ALA A 390 11.57 -6.07 -8.09
CA ALA A 390 11.87 -7.35 -8.72
C ALA A 390 10.71 -8.35 -8.63
N VAL A 391 9.57 -7.94 -9.20
CA VAL A 391 8.35 -8.75 -9.23
C VAL A 391 7.81 -8.84 -10.66
N VAL A 392 7.25 -9.99 -11.01
CA VAL A 392 6.61 -10.26 -12.30
C VAL A 392 5.21 -10.82 -12.08
N ALA A 393 4.26 -10.37 -12.90
CA ALA A 393 2.93 -10.91 -13.08
C ALA A 393 2.75 -11.22 -14.58
N LEU A 394 2.61 -12.49 -14.92
CA LEU A 394 2.57 -13.00 -16.29
C LEU A 394 1.30 -13.82 -16.51
N LYS A 395 0.66 -13.64 -17.66
CA LYS A 395 -0.28 -14.56 -18.28
C LYS A 395 0.27 -14.99 -19.64
N HIS A 396 0.34 -16.29 -19.87
CA HIS A 396 0.69 -16.88 -21.16
C HIS A 396 -0.21 -18.09 -21.42
N GLY A 397 -1.15 -17.94 -22.37
CA GLY A 397 -2.24 -18.88 -22.57
C GLY A 397 -3.03 -19.09 -21.28
N ASP A 398 -3.19 -20.34 -20.86
CA ASP A 398 -3.92 -20.69 -19.63
C ASP A 398 -3.05 -20.64 -18.35
N THR A 399 -1.76 -20.36 -18.50
CA THR A 399 -0.80 -20.27 -17.38
C THR A 399 -0.72 -18.84 -16.86
N ARG A 400 -0.76 -18.68 -15.54
CA ARG A 400 -0.46 -17.43 -14.84
C ARG A 400 0.69 -17.66 -13.88
N LEU A 401 1.69 -16.79 -13.92
CA LEU A 401 2.82 -16.81 -13.02
C LEU A 401 2.93 -15.48 -12.28
N PHE A 402 3.05 -15.53 -10.97
CA PHE A 402 3.47 -14.41 -10.15
C PHE A 402 4.79 -14.76 -9.49
N ILE A 403 5.80 -13.90 -9.61
CA ILE A 403 7.17 -14.17 -9.15
C ILE A 403 7.68 -12.98 -8.37
N ASN A 404 8.20 -13.23 -7.17
CA ASN A 404 8.94 -12.28 -6.36
C ASN A 404 10.38 -12.79 -6.21
N PHE A 405 11.36 -12.05 -6.75
CA PHE A 405 12.74 -12.53 -6.91
C PHE A 405 13.62 -12.40 -5.66
N TYR A 406 13.23 -11.60 -4.67
CA TYR A 406 13.97 -11.48 -3.41
C TYR A 406 13.07 -11.70 -2.21
N PHE A 407 12.40 -12.85 -2.22
CA PHE A 407 11.49 -13.22 -1.16
C PHE A 407 12.22 -13.33 0.19
N ARG A 408 11.76 -12.58 1.19
CA ARG A 408 12.32 -12.52 2.56
C ARG A 408 13.83 -12.19 2.62
N ALA A 409 14.32 -11.38 1.68
CA ALA A 409 15.70 -10.90 1.68
C ALA A 409 15.85 -9.64 2.55
N GLU A 410 15.71 -9.74 3.87
CA GLU A 410 15.64 -8.55 4.75
C GLU A 410 17.01 -7.97 5.12
N ASN A 411 18.10 -8.75 5.02
CA ASN A 411 19.43 -8.37 5.52
C ASN A 411 20.56 -8.50 4.48
N ALA A 412 20.38 -9.35 3.46
CA ALA A 412 21.36 -9.60 2.40
C ALA A 412 20.71 -10.32 1.22
N VAL A 413 21.40 -10.40 0.09
CA VAL A 413 20.90 -11.09 -1.11
C VAL A 413 20.87 -12.60 -0.85
N ASN A 414 19.67 -13.15 -0.63
CA ASN A 414 19.49 -14.54 -0.23
C ASN A 414 19.31 -15.52 -1.41
N ARG A 415 19.18 -15.00 -2.64
CA ARG A 415 18.99 -15.78 -3.88
C ARG A 415 17.72 -16.65 -3.86
N VAL A 416 16.67 -16.21 -3.16
CA VAL A 416 15.41 -16.96 -3.06
C VAL A 416 14.27 -16.22 -3.76
N ALA A 417 13.67 -16.89 -4.73
CA ALA A 417 12.43 -16.46 -5.35
C ALA A 417 11.22 -17.22 -4.80
N LYS A 418 10.08 -16.53 -4.76
CA LYS A 418 8.75 -17.11 -4.48
C LYS A 418 7.89 -17.02 -5.73
N ILE A 419 7.32 -18.15 -6.13
CA ILE A 419 6.53 -18.28 -7.36
C ILE A 419 5.14 -18.83 -7.00
N LEU A 420 4.12 -18.20 -7.53
CA LEU A 420 2.76 -18.75 -7.63
C LEU A 420 2.48 -19.06 -9.10
N GLU A 421 2.28 -20.33 -9.42
CA GLU A 421 1.80 -20.80 -10.71
C GLU A 421 0.34 -21.22 -10.61
N LEU A 422 -0.47 -20.76 -11.56
CA LEU A 422 -1.87 -21.13 -11.70
C LEU A 422 -2.14 -21.56 -13.14
N THR A 423 -2.77 -22.71 -13.29
CA THR A 423 -3.35 -23.23 -14.54
C THR A 423 -4.83 -23.56 -14.30
N PRO A 424 -5.60 -23.97 -15.33
CA PRO A 424 -7.01 -24.33 -15.14
C PRO A 424 -7.23 -25.49 -14.16
N VAL A 425 -6.20 -26.30 -13.91
CA VAL A 425 -6.32 -27.56 -13.14
C VAL A 425 -5.35 -27.66 -11.97
N THR A 426 -4.43 -26.70 -11.82
CA THR A 426 -3.36 -26.77 -10.81
C THR A 426 -3.01 -25.39 -10.24
N SER A 427 -2.77 -25.35 -8.93
CA SER A 427 -2.08 -24.24 -8.24
C SER A 427 -0.79 -24.75 -7.62
N ARG A 428 0.35 -24.12 -7.91
CA ARG A 428 1.65 -24.44 -7.29
C ARG A 428 2.23 -23.21 -6.62
N ILE A 429 2.71 -23.41 -5.39
CA ILE A 429 3.54 -22.43 -4.71
C ILE A 429 4.96 -23.01 -4.61
N VAL A 430 5.93 -22.28 -5.13
CA VAL A 430 7.32 -22.71 -5.18
C VAL A 430 8.19 -21.68 -4.47
N THR A 431 9.11 -22.18 -3.64
CA THR A 431 10.26 -21.42 -3.17
C THR A 431 11.48 -22.01 -3.88
N ALA A 432 12.15 -21.21 -4.70
CA ALA A 432 13.23 -21.67 -5.56
C ALA A 432 14.48 -20.79 -5.40
N MET A 433 15.64 -21.37 -5.67
CA MET A 433 16.87 -20.59 -5.80
C MET A 433 16.85 -19.83 -7.13
N SER A 434 17.07 -18.52 -7.09
CA SER A 434 17.29 -17.67 -8.25
C SER A 434 18.77 -17.37 -8.42
N HIS A 435 19.21 -17.17 -9.65
CA HIS A 435 20.53 -16.63 -9.90
C HIS A 435 20.51 -15.12 -9.77
N THR A 436 21.62 -14.54 -9.29
CA THR A 436 21.72 -13.11 -9.03
C THR A 436 23.11 -12.59 -9.37
N GLU A 437 23.19 -11.38 -9.90
CA GLU A 437 24.42 -10.57 -9.89
C GLU A 437 24.27 -9.43 -8.90
N VAL A 438 25.30 -9.23 -8.07
CA VAL A 438 25.29 -8.26 -6.99
C VAL A 438 26.39 -7.23 -7.25
N ILE A 439 26.04 -5.95 -7.20
CA ILE A 439 27.05 -4.90 -7.05
C ILE A 439 27.43 -4.92 -5.57
N GLU A 440 28.50 -5.64 -5.24
CA GLU A 440 28.88 -5.90 -3.84
C GLU A 440 29.28 -4.62 -3.10
N SER A 441 28.95 -4.55 -1.81
CA SER A 441 29.49 -3.52 -0.91
C SER A 441 30.84 -3.89 -0.31
N GLY A 442 31.28 -5.15 -0.49
CA GLY A 442 32.39 -5.75 0.25
C GLY A 442 32.01 -6.28 1.64
N GLU A 443 30.77 -6.05 2.09
CA GLU A 443 30.25 -6.54 3.36
C GLU A 443 29.45 -7.84 3.19
N THR A 444 29.35 -8.61 4.27
CA THR A 444 28.59 -9.86 4.30
C THR A 444 27.66 -9.91 5.51
N TYR A 445 26.57 -10.66 5.37
CA TYR A 445 25.66 -10.99 6.47
C TYR A 445 25.76 -12.48 6.77
N THR A 446 26.03 -12.81 8.03
CA THR A 446 26.01 -14.20 8.50
C THR A 446 24.60 -14.58 8.92
N ARG A 447 24.03 -15.58 8.26
CA ARG A 447 22.68 -16.04 8.58
C ARG A 447 22.63 -16.62 10.01
N PRO A 448 21.73 -16.12 10.89
CA PRO A 448 21.63 -16.59 12.26
C PRO A 448 21.08 -18.02 12.33
N ASP A 449 21.30 -18.72 13.44
CA ASP A 449 20.74 -20.06 13.73
C ASP A 449 19.29 -19.96 14.24
N ASP A 450 18.48 -19.19 13.52
CA ASP A 450 17.08 -18.91 13.87
C ASP A 450 16.15 -19.85 13.12
N ILE A 451 15.37 -20.63 13.86
CA ILE A 451 14.47 -21.67 13.33
C ILE A 451 13.02 -21.20 13.15
N ASP A 452 12.60 -20.22 13.96
CA ASP A 452 11.31 -19.54 13.85
C ASP A 452 11.50 -18.10 14.35
N TRP A 453 11.36 -17.16 13.42
CA TRP A 453 11.46 -15.73 13.68
C TRP A 453 10.16 -15.04 13.29
N ILE A 454 9.50 -14.46 14.30
CA ILE A 454 8.36 -13.57 14.10
C ILE A 454 8.87 -12.16 14.29
N ARG A 455 8.70 -11.31 13.28
CA ARG A 455 9.09 -9.90 13.34
C ARG A 455 8.45 -9.23 14.55
N GLY A 456 9.26 -8.73 15.48
CA GLY A 456 8.81 -8.05 16.70
C GLY A 456 8.59 -8.96 17.91
N ASP A 457 8.73 -10.28 17.77
CA ASP A 457 8.82 -11.18 18.92
C ASP A 457 10.29 -11.27 19.37
N ALA A 458 10.55 -10.89 20.62
CA ALA A 458 11.89 -10.92 21.20
C ALA A 458 12.33 -12.35 21.60
N ARG A 459 11.45 -13.35 21.54
CA ARG A 459 11.75 -14.73 21.91
C ARG A 459 11.59 -15.65 20.70
N HIS A 460 12.72 -16.17 20.21
CA HIS A 460 12.72 -17.26 19.24
C HIS A 460 11.90 -18.43 19.79
N ARG A 461 11.02 -19.00 18.95
CA ARG A 461 10.24 -20.17 19.34
C ARG A 461 11.10 -21.40 19.17
N THR A 462 11.67 -21.89 20.26
CA THR A 462 12.35 -23.19 20.27
C THR A 462 11.30 -24.29 20.41
N PRO A 463 11.15 -25.21 19.45
CA PRO A 463 10.26 -26.35 19.60
C PRO A 463 10.75 -27.25 20.74
N PRO A 464 9.83 -27.98 21.40
CA PRO A 464 10.22 -28.92 22.45
C PRO A 464 11.09 -30.05 21.88
N GLY A 465 12.06 -30.53 22.67
CA GLY A 465 12.94 -31.65 22.31
C GLY A 465 14.40 -31.22 22.10
N PRO A 466 15.19 -32.04 21.39
CA PRO A 466 16.58 -31.70 21.05
C PRO A 466 16.66 -30.36 20.31
N LYS A 467 17.74 -29.61 20.54
CA LYS A 467 17.99 -28.37 19.81
C LYS A 467 18.04 -28.68 18.31
N ILE A 468 17.12 -28.10 17.56
CA ILE A 468 17.18 -28.10 16.09
C ILE A 468 17.92 -26.85 15.62
N HIS A 469 18.56 -26.96 14.47
CA HIS A 469 19.35 -25.89 13.87
C HIS A 469 18.77 -25.52 12.51
N GLN A 470 18.87 -24.24 12.16
CA GLN A 470 18.51 -23.80 10.82
C GLN A 470 19.52 -24.38 9.82
N ALA A 471 19.04 -24.99 8.73
CA ALA A 471 19.90 -25.68 7.75
C ALA A 471 20.98 -24.78 7.11
N TRP A 472 20.75 -23.46 7.07
CA TRP A 472 21.66 -22.47 6.50
C TRP A 472 22.36 -21.61 7.57
N ALA A 473 22.31 -21.99 8.85
CA ALA A 473 23.01 -21.27 9.91
C ALA A 473 24.50 -21.10 9.58
N GLY A 474 25.01 -19.87 9.69
CA GLY A 474 26.40 -19.53 9.38
C GLY A 474 26.70 -19.26 7.90
N GLU A 475 25.72 -19.40 6.99
CA GLU A 475 25.87 -19.00 5.59
C GLU A 475 26.26 -17.52 5.48
N GLN A 476 27.28 -17.22 4.67
CA GLN A 476 27.68 -15.85 4.35
C GLN A 476 26.95 -15.38 3.10
N LEU A 477 26.11 -14.35 3.26
CA LEU A 477 25.35 -13.74 2.18
C LEU A 477 25.96 -12.40 1.79
N PRO A 478 26.11 -12.10 0.49
CA PRO A 478 26.62 -10.81 0.04
C PRO A 478 25.58 -9.71 0.30
N ILE A 479 26.06 -8.54 0.71
CA ILE A 479 25.25 -7.33 0.83
C ILE A 479 25.51 -6.44 -0.38
N ALA A 480 24.45 -5.96 -1.02
CA ALA A 480 24.56 -5.04 -2.14
C ALA A 480 25.01 -3.64 -1.67
N SER A 481 25.79 -2.97 -2.51
CA SER A 481 26.13 -1.57 -2.34
C SER A 481 24.89 -0.69 -2.31
N ARG A 482 24.89 0.30 -1.41
CA ARG A 482 23.87 1.34 -1.40
C ARG A 482 24.10 2.32 -2.57
N PRO A 483 23.06 3.03 -3.03
CA PRO A 483 23.23 4.12 -3.99
C PRO A 483 24.24 5.17 -3.50
N VAL A 484 24.89 5.85 -4.43
CA VAL A 484 25.80 6.97 -4.12
C VAL A 484 25.04 8.03 -3.31
N GLY A 485 25.66 8.53 -2.24
CA GLY A 485 25.05 9.51 -1.33
C GLY A 485 24.20 8.93 -0.20
N ALA A 486 23.79 7.65 -0.29
CA ALA A 486 23.06 7.01 0.80
C ALA A 486 23.98 6.62 1.96
N SER A 487 23.61 7.04 3.17
CA SER A 487 24.34 6.75 4.42
C SER A 487 23.64 5.69 5.29
N GLN A 488 22.40 5.32 4.95
CA GLN A 488 21.58 4.32 5.64
C GLN A 488 20.91 3.33 4.64
N PRO A 489 20.42 2.17 5.10
CA PRO A 489 20.64 1.60 6.44
C PRO A 489 22.12 1.22 6.62
N LYS A 490 22.55 0.90 7.84
CA LYS A 490 23.84 0.23 8.04
C LYS A 490 23.83 -1.11 7.28
N TYR A 491 24.97 -1.54 6.77
CA TYR A 491 25.05 -2.83 6.08
C TYR A 491 24.67 -3.96 7.03
N GLY A 492 23.77 -4.85 6.58
CA GLY A 492 23.23 -5.96 7.36
C GLY A 492 22.00 -5.60 8.19
N ASP A 493 21.74 -4.31 8.44
CA ASP A 493 20.48 -3.86 9.03
C ASP A 493 19.38 -3.83 7.97
N TRP A 494 18.14 -4.01 8.42
CA TRP A 494 16.99 -3.93 7.54
C TRP A 494 16.81 -2.51 6.95
N GLY A 495 16.45 -2.41 5.66
CA GLY A 495 16.07 -1.15 5.02
C GLY A 495 15.87 -1.27 3.50
N PRO A 496 15.63 -0.14 2.79
CA PRO A 496 15.07 -0.13 1.43
C PRO A 496 15.99 -0.66 0.31
N PHE A 497 17.29 -0.74 0.56
CA PHE A 497 18.29 -1.20 -0.41
C PHE A 497 18.74 -2.64 -0.17
N VAL A 498 18.41 -3.19 1.00
CA VAL A 498 18.99 -4.43 1.48
C VAL A 498 18.25 -5.63 0.90
N GLY A 499 18.99 -6.68 0.55
CA GLY A 499 18.47 -7.87 -0.12
C GLY A 499 18.20 -7.75 -1.61
N LYS A 500 18.41 -6.56 -2.18
CA LYS A 500 18.26 -6.31 -3.61
C LYS A 500 19.56 -6.63 -4.36
N ALA A 501 19.45 -7.36 -5.47
CA ALA A 501 20.52 -7.65 -6.40
C ALA A 501 20.37 -6.76 -7.64
N ALA A 502 21.45 -6.63 -8.40
CA ALA A 502 21.49 -5.80 -9.60
C ALA A 502 20.83 -6.49 -10.80
N PHE A 503 20.93 -7.82 -10.85
CA PHE A 503 20.28 -8.65 -11.85
C PHE A 503 19.77 -9.93 -11.21
N TYR A 504 18.58 -10.37 -11.63
CA TYR A 504 17.99 -11.63 -11.23
C TYR A 504 17.66 -12.45 -12.47
N TRP A 505 17.87 -13.76 -12.41
CA TRP A 505 17.29 -14.65 -13.41
C TRP A 505 16.94 -16.03 -12.86
N ILE A 506 15.96 -16.67 -13.50
CA ILE A 506 15.52 -18.02 -13.18
C ILE A 506 14.99 -18.74 -14.42
N GLN A 507 15.30 -20.02 -14.55
CA GLN A 507 14.58 -20.95 -15.44
C GLN A 507 13.48 -21.62 -14.62
N TYR A 508 12.22 -21.39 -14.98
CA TYR A 508 11.07 -22.03 -14.35
C TYR A 508 10.20 -22.68 -15.41
N GLY A 509 10.21 -24.02 -15.47
CA GLY A 509 9.58 -24.75 -16.56
C GLY A 509 10.14 -24.28 -17.91
N ASP A 510 9.25 -23.89 -18.82
CA ASP A 510 9.61 -23.42 -20.16
C ASP A 510 9.90 -21.91 -20.21
N TYR A 511 9.90 -21.21 -19.06
CA TYR A 511 10.17 -19.77 -18.98
C TYR A 511 11.59 -19.52 -18.48
N LEU A 512 12.38 -18.77 -19.25
CA LEU A 512 13.62 -18.16 -18.79
C LEU A 512 13.40 -16.67 -18.59
N ILE A 513 13.57 -16.21 -17.35
CA ILE A 513 13.22 -14.84 -16.96
C ILE A 513 14.49 -14.15 -16.49
N GLY A 514 14.81 -13.00 -17.07
CA GLY A 514 15.88 -12.10 -16.64
C GLY A 514 15.32 -10.73 -16.29
N LEU A 515 15.69 -10.19 -15.14
CA LEU A 515 15.18 -8.92 -14.60
C LEU A 515 16.35 -8.06 -14.10
N ASN A 516 16.54 -6.90 -14.73
CA ASN A 516 17.60 -5.95 -14.44
C ASN A 516 17.06 -4.78 -13.62
N THR A 517 17.60 -4.59 -12.42
CA THR A 517 17.16 -3.56 -11.47
C THR A 517 17.97 -2.27 -11.56
N THR A 518 19.01 -2.24 -12.40
CA THR A 518 19.95 -1.12 -12.52
C THR A 518 19.59 -0.17 -13.65
N GLU A 519 19.93 1.11 -13.50
CA GLU A 519 19.61 2.15 -14.48
C GLU A 519 20.65 2.30 -15.59
N GLN A 520 21.82 1.67 -15.44
CA GLN A 520 22.98 1.90 -16.30
C GLN A 520 23.58 0.63 -16.88
N ASN A 521 23.52 -0.49 -16.15
CA ASN A 521 24.19 -1.71 -16.58
C ASN A 521 23.29 -2.52 -17.50
N THR A 522 23.91 -3.21 -18.45
CA THR A 522 23.27 -4.28 -19.22
C THR A 522 23.82 -5.60 -18.72
N TYR A 523 22.95 -6.59 -18.54
CA TYR A 523 23.33 -7.91 -18.05
C TYR A 523 23.12 -9.00 -19.11
N ASP A 524 23.84 -10.10 -18.93
CA ASP A 524 23.80 -11.24 -19.84
C ASP A 524 22.89 -12.31 -19.23
N LEU A 525 21.75 -12.56 -19.87
CA LEU A 525 20.89 -13.69 -19.57
C LEU A 525 21.43 -14.92 -20.30
N PRO A 526 22.04 -15.89 -19.60
CA PRO A 526 22.53 -17.10 -20.24
C PRO A 526 21.36 -17.93 -20.77
N VAL A 527 21.44 -18.34 -22.03
CA VAL A 527 20.51 -19.31 -22.61
C VAL A 527 21.26 -20.61 -22.90
N SER A 528 20.59 -21.74 -22.78
CA SER A 528 21.18 -23.02 -23.19
C SER A 528 21.54 -22.96 -24.68
N SER A 529 22.75 -23.39 -25.02
CA SER A 529 23.33 -23.31 -26.37
C SER A 529 22.58 -24.23 -27.35
N GLY A 530 21.53 -23.68 -27.94
CA GLY A 530 20.83 -24.22 -29.09
C GLY A 530 20.17 -23.04 -29.79
N ALA A 531 20.22 -22.98 -31.12
CA ALA A 531 19.66 -21.89 -31.93
C ALA A 531 18.11 -21.91 -31.95
N VAL A 532 17.48 -22.16 -30.80
CA VAL A 532 16.03 -22.10 -30.66
C VAL A 532 15.66 -20.62 -30.58
N PRO A 533 14.87 -20.10 -31.54
CA PRO A 533 14.30 -18.78 -31.38
C PRO A 533 13.38 -18.78 -30.15
N PHE A 534 13.45 -17.72 -29.35
CA PHE A 534 12.56 -17.50 -28.21
C PHE A 534 11.58 -16.40 -28.56
N ILE A 535 10.33 -16.49 -28.12
CA ILE A 535 9.48 -15.30 -28.04
C ILE A 535 9.76 -14.66 -26.68
N ASP A 536 10.12 -13.39 -26.70
CA ASP A 536 10.08 -12.57 -25.50
C ASP A 536 8.62 -12.12 -25.25
N LEU A 537 8.02 -12.62 -24.17
CA LEU A 537 6.63 -12.34 -23.82
C LEU A 537 6.42 -10.88 -23.37
N VAL A 538 7.48 -10.14 -23.04
CA VAL A 538 7.40 -8.72 -22.70
C VAL A 538 7.21 -7.87 -23.96
N SER A 539 8.06 -8.07 -24.97
CA SER A 539 8.02 -7.29 -26.21
C SER A 539 7.19 -7.91 -27.35
N GLY A 540 6.81 -9.18 -27.22
CA GLY A 540 6.18 -9.98 -28.27
C GLY A 540 7.11 -10.32 -29.44
N ARG A 541 8.42 -10.03 -29.34
CA ARG A 541 9.38 -10.21 -30.43
C ARG A 541 10.09 -11.55 -30.31
N THR A 542 10.42 -12.13 -31.47
CA THR A 542 11.34 -13.27 -31.52
C THR A 542 12.77 -12.79 -31.30
N LEU A 543 13.44 -13.36 -30.31
CA LEU A 543 14.84 -13.13 -30.00
C LEU A 543 15.64 -14.40 -30.32
N THR A 544 16.86 -14.20 -30.82
CA THR A 544 17.85 -15.26 -30.98
C THR A 544 19.04 -14.87 -30.12
N ALA A 545 19.59 -15.82 -29.39
CA ALA A 545 20.76 -15.57 -28.60
C ALA A 545 21.99 -15.34 -29.47
N ASP A 546 22.81 -14.37 -29.06
CA ASP A 546 24.13 -14.14 -29.62
C ASP A 546 25.16 -14.75 -28.67
N ASN A 547 25.99 -15.66 -29.16
CA ASN A 547 26.98 -16.39 -28.35
C ASN A 547 26.43 -17.00 -27.05
N GLY A 548 25.19 -17.51 -27.08
CA GLY A 548 24.55 -18.17 -25.92
C GLY A 548 24.02 -17.21 -24.86
N VAL A 549 23.90 -15.91 -25.17
CA VAL A 549 23.34 -14.92 -24.25
C VAL A 549 22.28 -14.05 -24.92
N ILE A 550 21.34 -13.55 -24.11
CA ILE A 550 20.44 -12.45 -24.47
C ILE A 550 20.74 -11.28 -23.53
N LYS A 551 20.92 -10.09 -24.10
CA LYS A 551 21.22 -8.88 -23.32
C LYS A 551 19.93 -8.33 -22.69
N VAL A 552 19.98 -8.05 -21.39
CA VAL A 552 18.87 -7.43 -20.64
C VAL A 552 19.27 -5.98 -20.33
N ALA A 553 18.58 -5.05 -20.99
CA ALA A 553 18.84 -3.61 -20.89
C ALA A 553 18.57 -3.07 -19.47
N PRO A 554 19.08 -1.87 -19.13
CA PRO A 554 18.80 -1.23 -17.84
C PRO A 554 17.30 -1.10 -17.55
N LEU A 555 16.90 -1.30 -16.30
CA LEU A 555 15.51 -1.24 -15.82
C LEU A 555 14.53 -1.96 -16.76
N SER A 556 14.90 -3.16 -17.18
CA SER A 556 14.08 -3.97 -18.07
C SER A 556 14.01 -5.42 -17.64
N THR A 557 12.95 -6.07 -18.12
CA THR A 557 12.69 -7.49 -17.92
C THR A 557 12.58 -8.15 -19.29
N VAL A 558 13.10 -9.37 -19.41
CA VAL A 558 12.92 -10.25 -20.58
C VAL A 558 12.34 -11.57 -20.09
N ILE A 559 11.31 -12.08 -20.76
CA ILE A 559 10.68 -13.37 -20.45
C ILE A 559 10.68 -14.22 -21.70
N LEU A 560 11.62 -15.15 -21.79
CA LEU A 560 11.81 -16.00 -22.95
C LEU A 560 10.99 -17.28 -22.81
N HIS A 561 10.18 -17.56 -23.84
CA HIS A 561 9.53 -18.84 -24.03
C HIS A 561 10.01 -19.45 -25.36
N PRO A 562 10.43 -20.73 -25.40
CA PRO A 562 10.85 -21.38 -26.63
C PRO A 562 9.75 -21.34 -27.70
N VAL A 563 10.15 -21.04 -28.95
CA VAL A 563 9.28 -21.29 -30.11
C VAL A 563 9.43 -22.76 -30.49
N HIS A 564 8.51 -23.60 -30.02
CA HIS A 564 8.43 -24.95 -30.56
C HIS A 564 7.84 -24.87 -31.98
N SER A 565 8.55 -25.38 -32.98
CA SER A 565 7.97 -25.64 -34.29
C SER A 565 6.78 -26.59 -34.09
N LYS A 566 5.58 -26.12 -34.44
CA LYS A 566 4.37 -26.96 -34.46
C LYS A 566 4.54 -28.15 -35.39
#